data_AF-A0A8J7HAH4-F1
#
_entry.id   AF-A0A8J7HAH4-F1
#
_cell.length_a   1.000
_cell.length_b   1.000
_cell.length_c   1.000
_cell.angle_alpha   90.00
_cell.angle_beta   90.00
_cell.angle_gamma   90.00
#
_symmetry.space_group_name_H-M   'P 1'
#
loop_
_entity.id
_entity.type
_entity.pdbx_description
1 polymer ?
#
loop_
_entity_poly.entity_id
_entity_poly.type
_entity_poly.pdbx_seq_one_letter_code
_entity_poly.pdbx_strand_id
1 'polypeptide(L)'
;MKKLIRKHFIREVKMDKSPAKTTLELFFGVENYQNLLDSISSNTFYKCQLQNVVSELLTLPEFQNIINTRRLPFPRCRLVRSGNPLSPVDYNERCHSALGEGIIKLVSERVMQELSNGATLVVDFTEDLSLKIRSIAEALSTEFQEKTGATVFFSIGHDKGFTTHWDNSNTLVFQLSGRKKWNVFTTTLPFPVDENKKNMKPPSMRTYGKFHSQ
;
A
#
# COMPACT_ATOMS: atom_id res chain seq x y z
N MET A 1 32.07 7.80 -25.26
CA MET A 1 30.95 6.87 -24.97
C MET A 1 29.78 7.66 -24.40
N LYS A 2 28.57 7.34 -24.85
CA LYS A 2 27.39 8.23 -24.88
C LYS A 2 26.84 8.59 -23.49
N LYS A 3 26.56 9.90 -23.32
CA LYS A 3 25.71 10.52 -22.30
C LYS A 3 24.27 9.99 -22.38
N LEU A 4 23.61 9.78 -21.25
CA LEU A 4 22.18 10.06 -21.11
C LEU A 4 21.84 10.44 -19.65
N ILE A 5 22.25 11.64 -19.26
CA ILE A 5 21.65 12.36 -18.14
C ILE A 5 20.23 12.72 -18.62
N ARG A 6 19.18 12.11 -18.04
CA ARG A 6 17.79 12.48 -18.32
C ARG A 6 17.55 13.92 -17.83
N LYS A 7 17.74 14.87 -18.74
CA LYS A 7 17.30 16.26 -18.63
C LYS A 7 15.76 16.30 -18.63
N HIS A 8 15.22 17.05 -17.68
CA HIS A 8 14.02 17.89 -17.78
C HIS A 8 12.89 17.38 -18.69
N PHE A 9 11.85 16.85 -18.07
CA PHE A 9 10.49 16.87 -18.61
C PHE A 9 9.65 17.80 -17.73
N ILE A 10 9.87 19.11 -17.87
CA ILE A 10 8.79 20.07 -17.64
C ILE A 10 8.31 20.42 -19.04
N ARG A 11 7.34 19.65 -19.53
CA ARG A 11 6.52 20.09 -20.65
C ARG A 11 5.67 21.24 -20.14
N GLU A 12 5.53 22.28 -20.96
CA GLU A 12 4.50 23.30 -20.79
C GLU A 12 3.18 22.62 -20.41
N VAL A 13 2.56 23.08 -19.31
CA VAL A 13 1.22 22.65 -18.91
C VAL A 13 0.22 23.20 -19.93
N LYS A 14 0.16 22.61 -21.12
CA LYS A 14 -1.11 22.50 -21.83
C LYS A 14 -2.00 21.68 -20.90
N MET A 15 -3.23 22.12 -20.70
CA MET A 15 -4.22 21.37 -19.94
C MET A 15 -4.48 20.03 -20.64
N ASP A 16 -3.62 19.05 -20.34
CA ASP A 16 -3.80 17.67 -20.73
C ASP A 16 -5.05 17.20 -20.00
N LYS A 17 -6.08 16.84 -20.78
CA LYS A 17 -7.36 16.31 -20.29
C LYS A 17 -7.36 14.79 -20.39
N SER A 18 -6.23 14.15 -20.12
CA SER A 18 -6.18 12.69 -20.13
C SER A 18 -7.21 12.14 -19.13
N PRO A 19 -7.90 11.02 -19.43
CA PRO A 19 -8.83 10.40 -18.50
C PRO A 19 -8.17 10.05 -17.16
N ALA A 20 -6.88 9.67 -17.19
CA ALA A 20 -6.09 9.38 -16.00
C ALA A 20 -5.94 10.62 -15.12
N LYS A 21 -5.45 11.73 -15.68
CA LYS A 21 -5.31 12.99 -14.93
C LYS A 21 -6.65 13.48 -14.38
N THR A 22 -7.71 13.42 -15.17
CA THR A 22 -9.07 13.79 -14.72
C THR A 22 -9.50 12.94 -13.51
N THR A 23 -9.23 11.63 -13.56
CA THR A 23 -9.53 10.70 -12.45
C THR A 23 -8.75 11.07 -11.19
N LEU A 24 -7.45 11.38 -11.33
CA LEU A 24 -6.60 11.73 -10.20
C LEU A 24 -6.94 13.11 -9.62
N GLU A 25 -7.25 14.11 -10.45
CA GLU A 25 -7.70 15.43 -10.00
C GLU A 25 -9.03 15.34 -9.25
N LEU A 26 -9.96 14.50 -9.70
CA LEU A 26 -11.22 14.25 -8.99
C LEU A 26 -10.99 13.53 -7.66
N PHE A 27 -10.07 12.58 -7.63
CA PHE A 27 -9.79 11.77 -6.43
C PHE A 27 -9.02 12.54 -5.36
N PHE A 28 -7.93 13.21 -5.72
CA PHE A 28 -7.10 13.97 -4.79
C PHE A 28 -7.63 15.38 -4.52
N GLY A 29 -8.36 15.96 -5.48
CA GLY A 29 -8.55 17.41 -5.58
C GLY A 29 -7.35 18.06 -6.28
N VAL A 30 -7.61 19.08 -7.09
CA VAL A 30 -6.60 19.73 -7.97
C VAL A 30 -5.35 20.18 -7.19
N GLU A 31 -5.54 20.84 -6.04
CA GLU A 31 -4.42 21.33 -5.22
C GLU A 31 -3.57 20.19 -4.65
N ASN A 32 -4.20 19.19 -4.03
CA ASN A 32 -3.49 18.04 -3.47
C ASN A 32 -2.79 17.21 -4.56
N TYR A 33 -3.42 17.11 -5.74
CA TYR A 33 -2.83 16.43 -6.88
C TYR A 33 -1.56 17.16 -7.35
N GLN A 34 -1.60 18.49 -7.49
CA GLN A 34 -0.42 19.26 -7.85
C GLN A 34 0.68 19.15 -6.79
N ASN A 35 0.34 19.27 -5.50
CA ASN A 35 1.30 19.09 -4.41
C ASN A 35 1.93 17.68 -4.39
N LEU A 36 1.15 16.65 -4.75
CA LEU A 36 1.66 15.29 -4.91
C LEU A 36 2.71 15.24 -6.03
N LEU A 37 2.42 15.79 -7.21
CA LEU A 37 3.37 15.86 -8.34
C LEU A 37 4.66 16.60 -7.95
N ASP A 38 4.53 17.73 -7.26
CA ASP A 38 5.66 18.53 -6.79
C ASP A 38 6.50 17.73 -5.78
N SER A 39 5.86 16.99 -4.87
CA SER A 39 6.55 16.15 -3.89
C SER A 39 7.34 15.01 -4.52
N ILE A 40 6.77 14.38 -5.56
CA ILE A 40 7.45 13.32 -6.33
C ILE A 40 8.66 13.90 -7.07
N SER A 41 8.49 15.05 -7.72
CA SER A 41 9.57 15.71 -8.48
C SER A 41 10.75 16.13 -7.60
N SER A 42 10.44 16.54 -6.36
CA SER A 42 11.42 16.98 -5.37
C SER A 42 11.92 15.86 -4.45
N ASN A 43 11.37 14.65 -4.58
CA ASN A 43 11.62 13.51 -3.70
C ASN A 43 11.43 13.86 -2.21
N THR A 44 10.33 14.54 -1.90
CA THR A 44 9.99 15.01 -0.55
C THR A 44 8.78 14.29 0.03
N PHE A 45 8.74 14.22 1.37
CA PHE A 45 7.59 13.68 2.08
C PHE A 45 6.41 14.66 1.99
N TYR A 46 5.28 14.17 1.48
CA TYR A 46 4.03 14.93 1.44
C TYR A 46 2.93 14.24 2.24
N LYS A 47 2.17 15.04 2.98
CA LYS A 47 1.00 14.61 3.74
C LYS A 47 -0.12 15.62 3.52
N CYS A 48 -1.29 15.12 3.17
CA CYS A 48 -2.52 15.90 3.10
C CYS A 48 -3.67 15.19 3.80
N GLN A 49 -4.79 15.90 3.93
CA GLN A 49 -6.09 15.32 4.22
C GLN A 49 -6.87 15.28 2.92
N LEU A 50 -7.40 14.10 2.61
CA LEU A 50 -8.36 13.92 1.53
C LEU A 50 -9.74 13.81 2.20
N GLN A 51 -10.76 14.39 1.57
CA GLN A 51 -12.12 14.30 2.09
C GLN A 51 -12.62 12.83 2.09
N ASN A 52 -13.87 12.60 2.53
CA ASN A 52 -14.50 11.27 2.70
C ASN A 52 -14.42 10.29 1.50
N VAL A 53 -13.88 10.71 0.34
CA VAL A 53 -13.64 9.89 -0.84
C VAL A 53 -12.69 8.72 -0.56
N VAL A 54 -11.70 8.89 0.34
CA VAL A 54 -10.68 7.85 0.56
C VAL A 54 -11.25 6.63 1.30
N SER A 55 -12.09 6.82 2.32
CA SER A 55 -12.72 5.71 3.03
C SER A 55 -13.62 4.87 2.13
N GLU A 56 -14.13 5.47 1.06
CA GLU A 56 -14.97 4.79 0.07
C GLU A 56 -14.18 3.95 -0.94
N LEU A 57 -12.84 4.06 -1.01
CA LEU A 57 -12.05 3.20 -1.91
C LEU A 57 -12.22 1.71 -1.60
N LEU A 58 -12.28 1.40 -0.30
CA LEU A 58 -12.55 0.08 0.22
C LEU A 58 -13.04 0.20 1.66
N THR A 59 -14.35 0.10 1.82
CA THR A 59 -14.99 0.15 3.13
C THR A 59 -14.71 -1.14 3.93
N LEU A 60 -14.83 -1.06 5.26
CA LEU A 60 -14.64 -2.24 6.10
C LEU A 60 -15.60 -3.41 5.75
N PRO A 61 -16.89 -3.19 5.48
CA PRO A 61 -17.78 -4.27 5.02
C PRO A 61 -17.36 -4.88 3.68
N GLU A 62 -16.91 -4.07 2.71
CA GLU A 62 -16.39 -4.57 1.43
C GLU A 62 -15.13 -5.42 1.63
N PHE A 63 -14.22 -4.97 2.50
CA PHE A 63 -13.02 -5.73 2.84
C PHE A 63 -13.36 -7.05 3.52
N GLN A 64 -14.27 -7.05 4.50
CA GLN A 64 -14.75 -8.27 5.15
C GLN A 64 -15.37 -9.24 4.13
N ASN A 65 -16.17 -8.74 3.20
CA ASN A 65 -16.73 -9.56 2.13
C ASN A 65 -15.63 -10.17 1.25
N ILE A 66 -14.59 -9.40 0.87
CA ILE A 66 -13.44 -9.93 0.12
C ILE A 66 -12.77 -11.07 0.90
N ILE A 67 -12.46 -10.87 2.18
CA ILE A 67 -11.78 -11.87 3.02
C ILE A 67 -12.62 -13.15 3.14
N ASN A 68 -13.93 -13.03 3.31
CA ASN A 68 -14.81 -14.18 3.55
C ASN A 68 -15.21 -14.94 2.27
N THR A 69 -15.19 -14.29 1.10
CA THR A 69 -15.73 -14.88 -0.14
C THR A 69 -14.68 -15.21 -1.18
N ARG A 70 -13.52 -14.54 -1.18
CA ARG A 70 -12.49 -14.73 -2.21
C ARG A 70 -11.51 -15.83 -1.82
N ARG A 71 -10.93 -16.47 -2.84
CA ARG A 71 -9.77 -17.35 -2.66
C ARG A 71 -8.52 -16.49 -2.64
N LEU A 72 -7.89 -16.42 -1.49
CA LEU A 72 -6.74 -15.56 -1.23
C LEU A 72 -5.55 -16.45 -0.78
N PRO A 73 -4.90 -17.16 -1.71
CA PRO A 73 -3.83 -18.07 -1.35
C PRO A 73 -2.61 -17.29 -0.84
N PHE A 74 -1.78 -17.95 -0.03
CA PHE A 74 -0.45 -17.44 0.27
C PHE A 74 0.38 -17.32 -1.04
N PRO A 75 1.20 -16.27 -1.24
CA PRO A 75 1.49 -15.17 -0.31
C PRO A 75 0.57 -13.95 -0.44
N ARG A 76 -0.43 -13.97 -1.33
CA ARG A 76 -1.35 -12.86 -1.59
C ARG A 76 -2.04 -12.39 -0.32
N CYS A 77 -2.46 -13.33 0.53
CA CYS A 77 -2.97 -13.04 1.86
C CYS A 77 -2.06 -13.69 2.91
N ARG A 78 -1.51 -12.85 3.80
CA ARG A 78 -0.60 -13.30 4.85
C ARG A 78 -0.78 -12.52 6.13
N LEU A 79 -0.42 -13.15 7.24
CA LEU A 79 -0.31 -12.49 8.53
C LEU A 79 1.16 -12.23 8.84
N VAL A 80 1.46 -11.06 9.39
CA VAL A 80 2.81 -10.65 9.79
C VAL A 80 2.76 -10.19 11.24
N ARG A 81 3.71 -10.65 12.05
CA ARG A 81 3.91 -10.21 13.44
C ARG A 81 5.36 -9.80 13.64
N SER A 82 5.56 -8.58 14.14
CA SER A 82 6.90 -8.04 14.45
C SER A 82 7.90 -8.16 13.29
N GLY A 83 7.44 -7.94 12.06
CA GLY A 83 8.24 -7.99 10.84
C GLY A 83 8.38 -9.37 10.20
N ASN A 84 7.85 -10.44 10.80
CA ASN A 84 7.98 -11.80 10.28
C ASN A 84 6.61 -12.35 9.83
N PRO A 85 6.53 -12.97 8.64
CA PRO A 85 5.31 -13.67 8.22
C PRO A 85 5.05 -14.87 9.15
N LEU A 86 3.79 -15.07 9.53
CA LEU A 86 3.35 -16.27 10.23
C LEU A 86 3.29 -17.47 9.28
N SER A 87 3.28 -18.68 9.84
CA SER A 87 3.17 -19.89 9.03
C SER A 87 1.77 -19.98 8.41
N PRO A 88 1.64 -20.22 7.09
CA PRO A 88 0.33 -20.33 6.46
C PRO A 88 -0.58 -21.41 7.05
N VAL A 89 0.00 -22.47 7.64
CA VAL A 89 -0.81 -23.54 8.29
C VAL A 89 -1.52 -23.07 9.55
N ASP A 90 -1.06 -21.98 10.17
CA ASP A 90 -1.64 -21.44 11.41
C ASP A 90 -2.99 -20.78 11.15
N TYR A 91 -3.24 -20.32 9.92
CA TYR A 91 -4.43 -19.54 9.57
C TYR A 91 -5.13 -19.99 8.27
N ASN A 92 -4.65 -21.08 7.64
CA ASN A 92 -5.31 -21.73 6.53
C ASN A 92 -5.65 -23.19 6.84
N GLU A 93 -6.62 -23.74 6.11
CA GLU A 93 -6.96 -25.15 6.07
C GLU A 93 -6.82 -25.70 4.65
N ARG A 94 -6.47 -26.98 4.54
CA ARG A 94 -6.53 -27.70 3.26
C ARG A 94 -7.88 -28.40 3.16
N CYS A 95 -8.61 -28.11 2.10
CA CYS A 95 -9.84 -28.79 1.73
C CYS A 95 -9.71 -29.38 0.31
N HIS A 96 -10.76 -30.02 -0.19
CA HIS A 96 -10.78 -30.59 -1.53
C HIS A 96 -11.84 -29.88 -2.40
N SER A 97 -11.53 -29.70 -3.68
CA SER A 97 -12.47 -29.24 -4.69
C SER A 97 -13.50 -30.34 -5.00
N ALA A 98 -14.53 -30.01 -5.77
CA ALA A 98 -15.47 -31.00 -6.29
C ALA A 98 -14.79 -32.08 -7.17
N LEU A 99 -13.60 -31.78 -7.71
CA LEU A 99 -12.78 -32.71 -8.51
C LEU A 99 -11.73 -33.44 -7.66
N GLY A 100 -11.76 -33.29 -6.33
CA GLY A 100 -10.79 -33.92 -5.42
C GLY A 100 -9.44 -33.21 -5.33
N GLU A 101 -9.27 -32.04 -5.95
CA GLU A 101 -8.01 -31.30 -5.90
C GLU A 101 -7.84 -30.55 -4.58
N GLY A 102 -6.62 -30.49 -4.06
CA GLY A 102 -6.33 -29.75 -2.82
C GLY A 102 -6.51 -28.25 -2.99
N ILE A 103 -7.37 -27.64 -2.18
CA ILE A 103 -7.58 -26.20 -2.10
C ILE A 103 -7.07 -25.72 -0.74
N ILE A 104 -6.39 -24.57 -0.74
CA ILE A 104 -6.05 -23.84 0.49
C ILE A 104 -7.13 -22.80 0.73
N LYS A 105 -7.73 -22.83 1.91
CA LYS A 105 -8.78 -21.91 2.33
C LYS A 105 -8.33 -21.16 3.59
N LEU A 106 -8.57 -19.86 3.60
CA LEU A 106 -8.37 -19.01 4.77
C LEU A 106 -9.42 -19.35 5.84
N VAL A 107 -9.00 -19.51 7.09
CA VAL A 107 -9.91 -19.77 8.22
C VAL A 107 -10.10 -18.48 9.01
N SER A 108 -11.25 -17.83 8.85
CA SER A 108 -11.53 -16.51 9.40
C SER A 108 -11.34 -16.44 10.92
N GLU A 109 -11.72 -17.48 11.65
CA GLU A 109 -11.57 -17.57 13.11
C GLU A 109 -10.09 -17.54 13.53
N ARG A 110 -9.23 -18.29 12.83
CA ARG A 110 -7.79 -18.31 13.10
C ARG A 110 -7.13 -16.99 12.73
N VAL A 111 -7.56 -16.38 11.62
CA VAL A 111 -7.10 -15.03 11.25
C VAL A 111 -7.46 -14.01 12.33
N MET A 112 -8.69 -14.01 12.83
CA MET A 112 -9.14 -13.11 13.88
C MET A 112 -8.40 -13.34 15.21
N GLN A 113 -8.12 -14.61 15.55
CA GLN A 113 -7.30 -14.96 16.71
C GLN A 113 -5.90 -14.36 16.58
N GLU A 114 -5.23 -14.54 15.43
CA GLU A 114 -3.88 -14.01 15.22
C GLU A 114 -3.84 -12.47 15.18
N LEU A 115 -4.86 -11.83 14.61
CA LEU A 115 -5.05 -10.39 14.67
C LEU A 115 -5.16 -9.91 16.13
N SER A 116 -5.92 -10.62 16.98
CA SER A 116 -6.06 -10.31 18.40
C SER A 116 -4.75 -10.50 19.17
N ASN A 117 -3.91 -11.41 18.70
CA ASN A 117 -2.54 -11.62 19.18
C ASN A 117 -1.53 -10.64 18.54
N GLY A 118 -1.99 -9.52 17.98
CA GLY A 118 -1.13 -8.45 17.48
C GLY A 118 -0.53 -8.67 16.08
N ALA A 119 -1.04 -9.63 15.30
CA ALA A 119 -0.67 -9.75 13.90
C ALA A 119 -1.29 -8.63 13.04
N THR A 120 -0.71 -8.39 11.87
CA THR A 120 -1.29 -7.57 10.80
C THR A 120 -1.57 -8.46 9.60
N LEU A 121 -2.80 -8.41 9.12
CA LEU A 121 -3.23 -9.02 7.87
C LEU A 121 -2.76 -8.15 6.71
N VAL A 122 -2.17 -8.77 5.70
CA VAL A 122 -1.70 -8.15 4.48
C VAL A 122 -2.37 -8.81 3.30
N VAL A 123 -2.97 -8.02 2.43
CA VAL A 123 -3.58 -8.48 1.18
C VAL A 123 -2.95 -7.71 0.04
N ASP A 124 -2.16 -8.40 -0.78
CA ASP A 124 -1.55 -7.83 -1.98
C ASP A 124 -2.51 -7.87 -3.17
N PHE A 125 -2.18 -7.11 -4.21
CA PHE A 125 -2.90 -7.04 -5.48
C PHE A 125 -4.39 -6.69 -5.29
N THR A 126 -4.68 -5.72 -4.43
CA THR A 126 -6.05 -5.36 -4.07
C THR A 126 -6.79 -4.63 -5.19
N GLU A 127 -6.06 -4.13 -6.19
CA GLU A 127 -6.59 -3.68 -7.48
C GLU A 127 -7.31 -4.80 -8.26
N ASP A 128 -6.97 -6.08 -8.07
CA ASP A 128 -7.78 -7.14 -8.70
C ASP A 128 -9.11 -7.36 -7.97
N LEU A 129 -9.19 -6.94 -6.70
CA LEU A 129 -10.29 -7.28 -5.79
C LEU A 129 -11.29 -6.13 -5.64
N SER A 130 -10.90 -4.89 -5.95
CA SER A 130 -11.74 -3.69 -5.91
C SER A 130 -11.57 -2.87 -7.18
N LEU A 131 -12.67 -2.65 -7.92
CA LEU A 131 -12.68 -1.80 -9.11
C LEU A 131 -12.33 -0.34 -8.79
N LYS A 132 -12.70 0.14 -7.59
CA LYS A 132 -12.38 1.50 -7.12
C LYS A 132 -10.87 1.66 -6.95
N ILE A 133 -10.22 0.70 -6.28
CA ILE A 133 -8.75 0.68 -6.13
C ILE A 133 -8.08 0.56 -7.50
N ARG A 134 -8.60 -0.33 -8.37
CA ARG A 134 -8.08 -0.51 -9.72
C ARG A 134 -8.07 0.78 -10.53
N SER A 135 -9.18 1.51 -10.53
CA SER A 135 -9.30 2.76 -11.27
C SER A 135 -8.24 3.77 -10.87
N ILE A 136 -7.96 3.90 -9.57
CA ILE A 136 -6.88 4.80 -9.09
C ILE A 136 -5.50 4.25 -9.47
N ALA A 137 -5.24 2.95 -9.28
CA ALA A 137 -3.96 2.34 -9.63
C ALA A 137 -3.63 2.44 -11.14
N GLU A 138 -4.62 2.23 -12.01
CA GLU A 138 -4.48 2.36 -13.46
C GLU A 138 -4.26 3.82 -13.88
N ALA A 139 -4.97 4.77 -13.25
CA ALA A 139 -4.78 6.19 -13.50
C ALA A 139 -3.37 6.65 -13.06
N LEU A 140 -2.90 6.24 -11.88
CA LEU A 140 -1.53 6.48 -11.42
C LEU A 140 -0.51 5.85 -12.37
N SER A 141 -0.75 4.61 -12.83
CA SER A 141 0.17 3.93 -13.76
C SER A 141 0.27 4.67 -15.09
N THR A 142 -0.85 5.19 -15.60
CA THR A 142 -0.89 5.97 -16.83
C THR A 142 -0.18 7.32 -16.67
N GLU A 143 -0.41 8.01 -15.55
CA GLU A 143 0.20 9.31 -15.29
C GLU A 143 1.72 9.20 -15.14
N PHE A 144 2.20 8.23 -14.36
CA PHE A 144 3.61 8.08 -14.06
C PHE A 144 4.37 7.18 -15.03
N GLN A 145 3.67 6.50 -15.96
CA GLN A 145 4.25 5.53 -16.89
C GLN A 145 5.02 4.41 -16.16
N GLU A 146 4.52 4.01 -14.99
CA GLU A 146 5.12 3.03 -14.09
C GLU A 146 4.05 2.07 -13.58
N LYS A 147 4.44 0.83 -13.25
CA LYS A 147 3.48 -0.14 -12.71
C LYS A 147 3.06 0.29 -11.30
N THR A 148 1.75 0.47 -11.09
CA THR A 148 1.17 0.71 -9.76
C THR A 148 0.36 -0.49 -9.31
N GLY A 149 0.64 -0.99 -8.11
CA GLY A 149 -0.17 -2.00 -7.42
C GLY A 149 -0.61 -1.51 -6.05
N ALA A 150 -1.58 -2.19 -5.44
CA ALA A 150 -2.15 -1.78 -4.16
C ALA A 150 -2.13 -2.93 -3.15
N THR A 151 -1.72 -2.61 -1.92
CA THR A 151 -1.69 -3.56 -0.79
C THR A 151 -2.52 -3.00 0.36
N VAL A 152 -3.42 -3.81 0.90
CA VAL A 152 -4.20 -3.47 2.10
C VAL A 152 -3.53 -4.07 3.33
N PHE A 153 -3.38 -3.25 4.36
CA PHE A 153 -2.91 -3.65 5.67
C PHE A 153 -4.03 -3.47 6.69
N PHE A 154 -4.36 -4.55 7.40
CA PHE A 154 -5.39 -4.55 8.44
C PHE A 154 -4.83 -5.07 9.76
N SER A 155 -4.99 -4.30 10.82
CA SER A 155 -4.47 -4.60 12.15
C SER A 155 -5.44 -4.11 13.21
N ILE A 156 -5.53 -4.83 14.33
CA ILE A 156 -6.31 -4.41 15.50
C ILE A 156 -5.40 -4.13 16.70
N GLY A 157 -5.87 -3.29 17.62
CA GLY A 157 -5.11 -2.95 18.83
C GLY A 157 -3.93 -2.02 18.59
N HIS A 158 -2.86 -2.20 19.38
CA HIS A 158 -1.73 -1.28 19.46
C HIS A 158 -0.40 -1.90 18.98
N ASP A 159 -0.41 -3.19 18.64
CA ASP A 159 0.79 -3.91 18.25
C ASP A 159 1.24 -3.57 16.83
N LYS A 160 2.54 -3.70 16.60
CA LYS A 160 3.16 -3.41 15.30
C LYS A 160 3.33 -4.70 14.50
N GLY A 161 2.64 -4.80 13.37
CA GLY A 161 2.89 -5.87 12.40
C GLY A 161 4.27 -5.81 11.78
N PHE A 162 4.82 -4.61 11.57
CA PHE A 162 6.11 -4.39 10.90
C PHE A 162 7.08 -3.61 11.75
N THR A 163 8.37 -3.88 11.56
CA THR A 163 9.48 -3.10 12.11
C THR A 163 9.79 -1.90 11.20
N THR A 164 10.65 -0.99 11.66
CA THR A 164 11.13 0.13 10.83
C THR A 164 11.90 -0.41 9.63
N HIS A 165 11.51 -0.02 8.42
CA HIS A 165 12.09 -0.50 7.17
C HIS A 165 12.08 0.61 6.10
N TRP A 166 12.63 0.25 4.95
CA TRP A 166 12.65 1.03 3.72
C TRP A 166 11.94 0.23 2.63
N ASP A 167 11.21 0.94 1.78
CA ASP A 167 10.70 0.40 0.53
C ASP A 167 11.61 0.83 -0.61
N ASN A 168 11.67 0.00 -1.66
CA ASN A 168 12.40 0.27 -2.90
C ASN A 168 11.48 0.83 -3.99
N SER A 169 10.33 1.38 -3.60
CA SER A 169 9.34 1.97 -4.50
C SER A 169 8.80 3.26 -3.91
N ASN A 170 8.31 4.15 -4.78
CA ASN A 170 7.46 5.26 -4.35
C ASN A 170 6.16 4.69 -3.78
N THR A 171 5.74 5.18 -2.61
CA THR A 171 4.60 4.62 -1.88
C THR A 171 3.65 5.73 -1.46
N LEU A 172 2.38 5.58 -1.85
CA LEU A 172 1.27 6.39 -1.36
C LEU A 172 0.50 5.61 -0.29
N VAL A 173 0.24 6.24 0.85
CA VAL A 173 -0.45 5.58 1.98
C VAL A 173 -1.78 6.28 2.24
N PHE A 174 -2.86 5.52 2.17
CA PHE A 174 -4.22 5.98 2.43
C PHE A 174 -4.76 5.34 3.71
N GLN A 175 -5.20 6.16 4.67
CA GLN A 175 -5.92 5.64 5.85
C GLN A 175 -7.40 5.48 5.49
N LEU A 176 -7.86 4.23 5.42
CA LEU A 176 -9.25 3.94 5.03
C LEU A 176 -10.21 3.88 6.23
N SER A 177 -9.72 3.41 7.37
CA SER A 177 -10.53 3.26 8.59
C SER A 177 -9.67 3.27 9.85
N GLY A 178 -10.18 3.86 10.94
CA GLY A 178 -9.46 3.93 12.21
C GLY A 178 -8.24 4.86 12.15
N ARG A 179 -7.33 4.71 13.12
CA ARG A 179 -6.17 5.60 13.26
C ARG A 179 -4.88 4.81 13.33
N LYS A 180 -3.83 5.36 12.73
CA LYS A 180 -2.48 4.80 12.79
C LYS A 180 -1.46 5.87 13.10
N LYS A 181 -0.51 5.53 13.98
CA LYS A 181 0.61 6.39 14.30
C LYS A 181 1.79 6.07 13.40
N TRP A 182 2.16 7.01 12.55
CA TRP A 182 3.28 6.90 11.63
C TRP A 182 4.50 7.63 12.18
N ASN A 183 5.65 6.97 12.08
CA ASN A 183 6.95 7.59 12.31
C ASN A 183 7.70 7.53 10.99
N VAL A 184 7.91 8.68 10.36
CA VAL A 184 8.61 8.78 9.07
C VAL A 184 9.96 9.45 9.32
N PHE A 185 11.00 8.89 8.71
CA PHE A 185 12.40 9.25 8.96
C PHE A 185 13.01 9.85 7.69
N THR A 186 14.03 10.69 7.83
CA THR A 186 14.76 11.22 6.67
C THR A 186 15.45 10.09 5.93
N THR A 187 15.41 10.17 4.59
CA THR A 187 16.14 9.29 3.68
C THR A 187 17.60 9.15 4.09
N THR A 188 18.01 7.93 4.47
CA THR A 188 19.42 7.62 4.77
C THR A 188 20.18 7.12 3.55
N LEU A 189 19.46 6.67 2.52
CA LEU A 189 20.01 6.23 1.25
C LEU A 189 19.11 6.74 0.12
N PRO A 190 19.59 7.62 -0.76
CA PRO A 190 18.85 8.02 -1.95
C PRO A 190 18.61 6.84 -2.88
N PHE A 191 17.37 6.67 -3.35
CA PHE A 191 16.97 5.69 -4.36
C PHE A 191 17.40 4.24 -4.02
N PRO A 192 16.94 3.67 -2.89
CA PRO A 192 17.31 2.33 -2.49
C PRO A 192 16.74 1.29 -3.46
N VAL A 193 17.55 0.28 -3.79
CA VAL A 193 17.15 -0.93 -4.54
C VAL A 193 17.12 -2.14 -3.60
N ASP A 194 16.54 -3.26 -4.05
CA ASP A 194 16.35 -4.45 -3.22
C ASP A 194 17.67 -5.00 -2.65
N GLU A 195 18.76 -4.91 -3.41
CA GLU A 195 20.09 -5.33 -2.99
C GLU A 195 20.59 -4.54 -1.77
N ASN A 196 20.12 -3.30 -1.57
CA ASN A 196 20.51 -2.49 -0.41
C ASN A 196 19.88 -2.99 0.89
N LYS A 197 18.68 -3.61 0.84
CA LYS A 197 17.87 -3.91 2.04
C LYS A 197 18.63 -4.64 3.14
N LYS A 198 19.47 -5.62 2.79
CA LYS A 198 20.26 -6.42 3.75
C LYS A 198 21.24 -5.60 4.59
N ASN A 199 21.72 -4.48 4.06
CA ASN A 199 22.75 -3.65 4.68
C ASN A 199 22.18 -2.37 5.31
N MET A 200 20.88 -2.09 5.12
CA MET A 200 20.23 -0.90 5.64
C MET A 200 19.85 -1.09 7.10
N LYS A 201 20.44 -0.29 7.98
CA LYS A 201 20.06 -0.22 9.38
C LYS A 201 18.89 0.76 9.55
N PRO A 202 17.93 0.49 10.47
CA PRO A 202 16.91 1.46 10.80
C PRO A 202 17.52 2.81 11.22
N PRO A 203 17.00 3.95 10.71
CA PRO A 203 17.49 5.27 11.08
C PRO A 203 17.30 5.54 12.58
N SER A 204 18.30 6.17 13.20
CA SER A 204 18.30 6.51 14.64
C SER A 204 17.54 7.81 14.94
N MET A 205 17.45 8.75 13.99
CA MET A 205 16.83 10.07 14.18
C MET A 205 15.53 10.23 13.39
N ARG A 206 14.45 10.61 14.09
CA ARG A 206 13.16 10.98 13.48
C ARG A 206 13.19 12.44 13.07
N THR A 207 12.83 12.74 11.82
CA THR A 207 12.87 14.11 11.30
C THR A 207 11.51 14.58 10.81
N TYR A 208 10.78 13.78 10.01
CA TYR A 208 9.43 14.17 9.58
C TYR A 208 8.41 14.11 10.73
N GLY A 209 8.71 13.37 11.79
CA GLY A 209 7.97 13.43 13.05
C GLY A 209 6.97 12.30 13.25
N LYS A 210 6.05 12.51 14.19
CA LYS A 210 4.97 11.59 14.54
C LYS A 210 3.68 12.10 13.92
N PHE A 211 3.06 11.30 13.06
CA PHE A 211 1.77 11.62 12.47
C PHE A 211 0.71 10.67 12.98
N HIS A 212 -0.50 11.18 13.16
CA HIS A 212 -1.69 10.37 13.29
C HIS A 212 -2.45 10.50 11.97
N SER A 213 -2.76 9.37 11.35
CA SER A 213 -3.86 9.33 10.40
C SER A 213 -5.16 9.43 11.19
N GLN A 214 -6.05 10.30 10.71
CA GLN A 214 -7.42 10.43 11.20
C GLN A 214 -8.34 9.82 10.16
#